data_AF-A0A6P0S089-F1
#
_entry.id   AF-A0A6P0S089-F1
#
_cell.length_a   1.000
_cell.length_b   1.000
_cell.length_c   1.000
_cell.angle_alpha   90.00
_cell.angle_beta   90.00
_cell.angle_gamma   90.00
#
_symmetry.space_group_name_H-M   'P 1'
#
loop_
_entity.id
_entity.type
_entity.pdbx_description
1 polymer ?
#
loop_
_entity_poly.entity_id
_entity_poly.type
_entity_poly.pdbx_seq_one_letter_code
_entity_poly.pdbx_strand_id
1 'polypeptide(L)' 'MTTGLTTPSSYYLNLITNFPPRPITNDAELIANQQMINSILDKNHINQDDQDYLRVLGMLVYEYEEKNEQFPEL' A
#
# COMPACT_ATOMS: atom_id res chain seq x y z
N MET A 1 -15.07 -16.79 0.05
CA MET A 1 -15.05 -16.54 -1.41
C MET A 1 -14.12 -15.35 -1.61
N THR A 2 -12.84 -15.57 -1.88
CA THR A 2 -11.89 -14.48 -2.18
C THR A 2 -12.10 -14.10 -3.64
N THR A 3 -12.84 -13.03 -3.90
CA THR A 3 -12.95 -12.43 -5.23
C THR A 3 -11.62 -11.76 -5.57
N GLY A 4 -10.62 -12.57 -5.89
CA GLY A 4 -9.45 -12.06 -6.59
C GLY A 4 -9.91 -11.51 -7.92
N LEU A 5 -9.64 -10.23 -8.16
CA LEU A 5 -9.91 -9.53 -9.41
C LEU A 5 -9.31 -10.33 -10.58
N THR A 6 -10.13 -11.12 -11.28
CA THR A 6 -9.72 -11.88 -12.47
C THR A 6 -9.43 -10.95 -13.66
N THR A 7 -9.73 -9.66 -13.53
CA THR A 7 -9.31 -8.59 -14.42
C THR A 7 -9.04 -7.34 -13.58
N PRO A 8 -7.79 -6.83 -13.53
CA PRO A 8 -7.53 -5.58 -12.85
C PRO A 8 -8.28 -4.47 -13.58
N SER A 9 -9.02 -3.63 -12.84
CA SER A 9 -9.67 -2.48 -13.43
C SER A 9 -8.61 -1.53 -14.02
N SER A 10 -9.01 -0.74 -15.02
CA SER A 10 -8.13 0.30 -15.57
C SER A 10 -7.66 1.29 -14.50
N TYR A 11 -8.47 1.49 -13.46
CA TYR A 11 -8.14 2.31 -12.31
C TYR A 11 -7.02 1.69 -11.46
N TYR A 12 -7.11 0.41 -11.13
CA TYR A 12 -6.06 -0.30 -10.38
C TYR A 12 -4.73 -0.31 -11.14
N LEU A 13 -4.77 -0.52 -12.46
CA LEU A 13 -3.57 -0.43 -13.31
C LEU A 13 -2.97 0.99 -13.30
N ASN A 14 -3.80 2.02 -13.28
CA ASN A 14 -3.34 3.41 -13.18
C ASN A 14 -2.64 3.67 -11.83
N LEU A 15 -3.19 3.15 -10.73
CA LEU A 15 -2.55 3.23 -9.40
C LEU A 15 -1.15 2.60 -9.40
N ILE A 16 -1.03 1.36 -9.90
CA ILE A 16 0.25 0.64 -9.97
C ILE A 16 1.23 1.33 -10.93
N THR A 17 0.75 1.90 -12.02
CA THR A 17 1.61 2.57 -13.00
C THR A 17 2.16 3.88 -12.43
N ASN A 18 1.34 4.65 -11.72
CA ASN A 18 1.75 5.92 -11.11
C ASN A 18 2.64 5.71 -9.88
N PHE A 19 2.31 4.73 -9.05
CA PHE A 19 3.07 4.42 -7.85
C PHE A 19 3.24 2.89 -7.75
N PRO A 20 4.30 2.33 -8.34
CA PRO A 20 4.50 0.90 -8.35
C PRO A 20 4.82 0.41 -6.93
N PRO A 21 4.09 -0.61 -6.42
CA PRO A 21 4.38 -1.20 -5.12
C PRO A 21 5.74 -1.88 -5.19
N ARG A 22 6.73 -1.31 -4.50
CA ARG A 22 8.11 -1.80 -4.44
C ARG A 22 8.53 -1.91 -2.98
N PRO A 23 9.39 -2.88 -2.63
CA PRO A 23 9.94 -2.99 -1.29
C PRO A 23 10.58 -1.68 -0.87
N ILE A 24 10.23 -1.22 0.34
CA ILE A 24 10.77 0.01 0.92
C ILE A 24 12.19 -0.30 1.41
N THR A 25 13.13 0.59 1.11
CA THR A 25 14.54 0.44 1.45
C THR A 25 15.07 1.55 2.35
N ASN A 26 14.33 2.64 2.48
CA ASN A 26 14.72 3.82 3.24
C ASN A 26 13.51 4.58 3.79
N ASP A 27 13.73 5.47 4.75
CA ASP A 27 12.67 6.22 5.42
C ASP A 27 11.95 7.21 4.47
N ALA A 28 12.63 7.72 3.44
CA ALA A 28 11.99 8.60 2.47
C ALA A 28 10.94 7.84 1.63
N GLU A 29 11.23 6.60 1.27
CA GLU A 29 10.28 5.68 0.63
C GLU A 29 9.15 5.28 1.59
N LEU A 30 9.43 5.09 2.87
CA LEU A 30 8.41 4.84 3.90
C LEU A 30 7.41 6.01 3.95
N ILE A 31 7.93 7.24 4.05
CA ILE A 31 7.10 8.46 4.08
C ILE A 31 6.27 8.57 2.80
N ALA A 32 6.85 8.30 1.63
CA ALA A 32 6.12 8.34 0.36
C ALA A 32 4.96 7.31 0.31
N ASN A 33 5.20 6.09 0.81
CA ASN A 33 4.16 5.06 0.90
C ASN A 33 3.05 5.48 1.88
N GLN A 34 3.41 6.00 3.06
CA GLN A 34 2.44 6.50 4.04
C GLN A 34 1.62 7.68 3.50
N GLN A 35 2.24 8.60 2.75
CA GLN A 35 1.54 9.71 2.08
C GLN A 35 0.57 9.21 1.00
N MET A 36 0.96 8.19 0.23
CA MET A 36 0.08 7.58 -0.77
C MET A 36 -1.12 6.90 -0.11
N ILE A 37 -0.88 6.15 0.98
CA ILE A 37 -1.93 5.53 1.79
C ILE A 37 -2.90 6.60 2.31
N ASN A 38 -2.39 7.66 2.93
CA ASN A 38 -3.21 8.77 3.44
C ASN A 38 -4.03 9.43 2.33
N SER A 39 -3.43 9.66 1.16
CA SER A 39 -4.12 10.25 0.00
C SER A 39 -5.28 9.39 -0.50
N ILE A 40 -5.19 8.06 -0.35
CA ILE A 40 -6.29 7.14 -0.70
C ILE A 40 -7.35 7.13 0.41
N LEU A 41 -6.93 7.15 1.68
CA LEU A 41 -7.84 7.19 2.83
C LEU A 41 -8.63 8.50 2.94
N ASP A 42 -8.06 9.62 2.48
CA ASP A 42 -8.71 10.93 2.43
C ASP A 42 -9.81 11.01 1.37
N LYS A 43 -9.95 10.01 0.49
CA LYS A 43 -11.04 9.95 -0.48
C LYS A 43 -12.36 9.67 0.25
N ASN A 44 -13.39 10.44 -0.09
CA ASN A 44 -14.76 10.23 0.44
C ASN A 44 -15.33 8.85 0.09
N HIS A 45 -14.82 8.18 -0.94
CA HIS A 45 -15.28 6.86 -1.35
C HIS A 45 -14.08 5.98 -1.71
N ILE A 46 -13.87 4.92 -0.94
CA ILE A 46 -12.83 3.92 -1.15
C ILE A 46 -13.50 2.72 -1.80
N ASN A 47 -13.10 2.42 -3.03
CA ASN A 47 -13.61 1.25 -3.75
C ASN A 47 -12.78 -0.01 -3.43
N GLN A 48 -13.18 -1.16 -3.96
CA GLN A 48 -12.49 -2.42 -3.71
C GLN A 48 -11.04 -2.41 -4.23
N ASP A 49 -10.77 -1.77 -5.37
CA ASP A 49 -9.42 -1.66 -5.92
C ASP A 49 -8.51 -0.80 -5.03
N ASP A 50 -9.05 0.29 -4.46
CA ASP A 50 -8.36 1.10 -3.46
C ASP A 50 -8.03 0.27 -2.22
N GLN A 51 -8.97 -0.56 -1.74
CA GLN A 51 -8.73 -1.44 -0.58
C GLN A 51 -7.67 -2.51 -0.88
N ASP A 52 -7.73 -3.13 -2.05
CA ASP A 52 -6.76 -4.14 -2.47
C ASP A 52 -5.37 -3.51 -2.63
N TYR A 53 -5.29 -2.31 -3.20
CA TYR A 53 -4.04 -1.56 -3.33
C TYR A 53 -3.49 -1.09 -1.97
N LEU A 54 -4.34 -0.58 -1.07
CA LEU A 54 -3.98 -0.23 0.30
C LEU A 54 -3.43 -1.43 1.07
N ARG A 55 -3.99 -2.63 0.85
CA ARG A 55 -3.48 -3.87 1.44
C ARG A 55 -2.05 -4.16 1.03
N VAL A 56 -1.73 -3.98 -0.25
CA VAL A 56 -0.37 -4.19 -0.77
C VAL A 56 0.58 -3.15 -0.18
N LEU A 57 0.21 -1.86 -0.18
CA LEU A 57 1.06 -0.81 0.40
C LEU A 57 1.28 -1.02 1.91
N GLY A 58 0.24 -1.40 2.65
CA GLY A 58 0.33 -1.71 4.07
C GLY A 58 1.25 -2.89 4.37
N MET A 59 1.25 -3.92 3.51
CA MET A 59 2.19 -5.04 3.63
C MET A 59 3.65 -4.57 3.45
N LEU A 60 3.92 -3.69 2.49
CA LEU A 60 5.27 -3.16 2.26
C LEU A 60 5.78 -2.33 3.45
N VAL A 61 4.90 -1.50 4.03
CA VAL A 61 5.19 -0.72 5.25
C VAL A 61 5.51 -1.66 6.41
N TYR A 62 4.65 -2.66 6.64
CA TYR A 62 4.84 -3.65 7.69
C TYR A 62 6.17 -4.40 7.54
N GLU A 63 6.51 -4.88 6.33
CA GLU A 63 7.77 -5.59 6.09
C GLU A 63 9.00 -4.71 6.33
N TYR A 64 8.90 -3.39 6.08
CA TYR A 64 9.98 -2.46 6.35
C TYR A 64 10.13 -2.18 7.84
N GLU A 65 9.02 -1.89 8.52
CA GLU A 65 9.00 -1.62 9.96
C GLU A 65 9.46 -2.87 10.74
N GLU A 66 9.03 -4.07 10.38
CA GLU A 66 9.48 -5.31 11.03
C GLU A 66 11.01 -5.52 10.91
N LYS A 67 11.62 -5.09 9.80
CA LYS A 67 13.06 -5.22 9.58
C LYS A 67 13.88 -4.12 10.25
N ASN A 68 13.34 -2.91 10.36
CA ASN A 68 14.08 -1.73 10.81
C ASN A 68 13.77 -1.33 12.25
N GLU A 69 12.52 -1.50 12.68
CA GLU A 69 12.12 -1.30 14.07
C GLU A 69 12.17 -2.63 14.82
N GLN A 70 13.19 -2.77 15.68
CA GLN A 70 13.11 -3.74 16.77
C GLN A 70 11.99 -3.28 17.70
N PHE A 71 10.85 -3.96 17.62
CA PHE A 71 9.82 -3.83 18.65
C PHE A 71 10.47 -4.06 20.01
N PRO A 72 10.32 -3.14 20.97
CA PRO A 72 10.80 -3.39 22.32
C PRO A 72 10.06 -4.63 22.85
N GLU A 73 10.82 -5.69 23.16
CA GLU A 73 10.25 -6.84 23.89
C GLU A 73 9.72 -6.33 25.24
N LEU A 74 8.43 -6.55 25.48
CA LEU A 74 7.73 -6.18 26.72
C LEU A 74 8.22 -7.00 27.92
#